data_AF-A0A2H9MXK2-F1
#
_entry.id   AF-A0A2H9MXK2-F1
#
_cell.length_a   1.000
_cell.length_b   1.000
_cell.length_c   1.000
_cell.angle_alpha   90.00
_cell.angle_beta   90.00
_cell.angle_gamma   90.00
#
_symmetry.space_group_name_H-M   'P 1'
#
loop_
_entity.id
_entity.type
_entity.pdbx_description
1 polymer ?
#
loop_
_entity_poly.entity_id
_entity_poly.type
_entity_poly.pdbx_seq_one_letter_code
_entity_poly.pdbx_strand_id
1 'polypeptide(L)' 'MIEGILSKEKEFNSRNKLSRALPKQVQSQTIEAVLQYLEKSNKVMRDKTGAILWIFADDNPKLMKLHKISTELK' A
#
# COMPACT_ATOMS: atom_id res chain seq x y z
N MET A 1 11.23 0.13 7.59
CA MET A 1 10.12 -0.86 7.51
C MET A 1 9.42 -0.73 6.17
N ILE A 2 8.67 -1.74 5.73
CA ILE A 2 7.97 -1.79 4.43
C ILE A 2 7.11 -0.53 4.20
N GLU A 3 6.36 -0.10 5.23
CA GLU A 3 5.52 1.11 5.17
C GLU A 3 6.31 2.38 4.82
N GLY A 4 7.49 2.57 5.43
CA GLY A 4 8.33 3.75 5.19
C GLY A 4 8.99 3.78 3.81
N ILE A 5 9.03 2.65 3.09
CA ILE A 5 9.52 2.60 1.71
C ILE A 5 8.37 2.91 0.76
N LEU A 6 7.19 2.34 1.04
CA LEU A 6 5.96 2.62 0.31
C LEU A 6 5.59 4.10 0.35
N SER A 7 5.70 4.75 1.51
CA SER A 7 5.41 6.18 1.65
C SER A 7 6.39 7.10 0.92
N LYS A 8 7.64 6.66 0.71
CA LYS A 8 8.68 7.45 0.03
C LYS A 8 8.60 7.35 -1.48
N GLU A 9 8.55 6.13 -2.02
CA GLU A 9 8.53 5.89 -3.47
C GLU A 9 7.13 6.11 -4.07
N LYS A 10 6.07 6.04 -3.26
CA LYS A 10 4.65 6.22 -3.60
C LYS A 10 4.06 5.23 -4.61
N GLU A 11 4.88 4.63 -5.47
CA GLU A 11 4.44 3.71 -6.51
C GLU A 11 5.48 2.60 -6.72
N PHE A 12 5.00 1.36 -6.81
CA PHE A 12 5.79 0.21 -7.23
C PHE A 12 5.08 -0.53 -8.35
N ASN A 13 5.73 -0.67 -9.50
CA ASN A 13 5.15 -1.39 -10.65
C ASN A 13 4.98 -2.90 -10.36
N SER A 14 5.65 -3.45 -9.35
CA SER A 14 5.47 -4.86 -8.95
C SER A 14 5.92 -5.14 -7.53
N ARG A 15 5.36 -6.20 -6.93
CA ARG A 15 5.80 -6.79 -5.65
C ARG A 15 7.30 -7.14 -5.64
N ASN A 16 7.85 -7.55 -6.78
CA ASN A 16 9.28 -7.89 -6.88
C ASN A 16 10.18 -6.66 -6.73
N LYS A 17 9.77 -5.50 -7.27
CA LYS A 17 10.48 -4.24 -7.04
C LYS A 17 10.44 -3.85 -5.56
N LEU A 18 9.27 -3.97 -4.92
CA LEU A 18 9.15 -3.70 -3.48
C LEU A 18 10.08 -4.61 -2.66
N SER A 19 10.12 -5.91 -2.98
CA SER A 19 11.00 -6.87 -2.30
C SER A 19 12.49 -6.50 -2.43
N ARG A 20 12.92 -6.01 -3.61
CA ARG A 20 14.29 -5.56 -3.86
C ARG A 20 14.63 -4.23 -3.19
N ALA A 21 13.65 -3.34 -3.03
CA ALA A 21 13.81 -2.06 -2.35
C ALA A 21 13.97 -2.22 -0.83
N LEU A 22 13.57 -3.36 -0.26
CA LEU A 22 13.69 -3.60 1.16
C LEU A 22 15.16 -3.80 1.57
N PRO A 23 15.63 -3.14 2.65
CA PRO A 23 17.02 -3.21 3.11
C PRO A 23 17.43 -4.58 3.66
N LYS A 24 16.46 -5.47 3.91
CA LYS A 24 16.68 -6.87 4.29
C LYS A 24 15.79 -7.74 3.42
N GLN A 25 16.24 -8.95 3.09
CA GLN A 25 15.42 -9.96 2.44
C GLN A 25 14.30 -10.39 3.38
N VAL A 26 13.18 -9.66 3.32
CA VAL A 26 11.96 -10.02 4.03
C VAL A 26 11.31 -11.17 3.27
N GLN A 27 10.81 -12.16 4.00
CA GLN A 27 10.08 -13.28 3.40
C GLN A 27 8.85 -12.78 2.63
N SER A 28 8.57 -13.43 1.51
CA SER A 28 7.46 -13.06 0.63
C SER A 28 6.11 -13.11 1.36
N GLN A 29 5.93 -14.05 2.28
CA GLN A 29 4.73 -14.20 3.10
C GLN A 29 4.53 -12.99 4.02
N THR A 30 5.60 -12.48 4.61
CA THR A 30 5.55 -11.30 5.47
C THR A 30 5.22 -10.04 4.68
N ILE A 31 5.79 -9.89 3.48
CA ILE A 31 5.44 -8.78 2.57
C ILE A 31 3.96 -8.84 2.23
N GLU A 32 3.43 -10.02 1.94
CA GLU A 32 2.01 -10.20 1.62
C GLU A 32 1.11 -9.88 2.81
N ALA A 33 1.44 -10.37 4.01
CA ALA A 33 0.68 -10.06 5.23
C ALA A 33 0.64 -8.55 5.51
N VAL A 34 1.76 -7.86 5.32
CA VAL A 34 1.83 -6.40 5.47
C VAL A 34 1.03 -5.70 4.39
N LEU A 35 1.13 -6.12 3.12
CA LEU A 35 0.33 -5.52 2.04
C LEU A 35 -1.17 -5.73 2.25
N GLN A 36 -1.61 -6.90 2.71
CA GLN A 36 -3.00 -7.15 3.06
C GLN A 36 -3.47 -6.25 4.21
N TYR A 37 -2.63 -6.06 5.23
CA TYR A 37 -2.92 -5.14 6.31
C TYR A 37 -3.04 -3.68 5.81
N LEU A 38 -2.12 -3.25 4.95
CA LEU A 38 -2.10 -1.90 4.37
C LEU A 38 -3.27 -1.66 3.41
N GLU A 39 -3.69 -2.67 2.67
CA GLU A 39 -4.86 -2.61 1.81
C GLU A 39 -6.16 -2.54 2.63
N LYS A 40 -6.29 -3.37 3.67
CA LYS A 40 -7.44 -3.31 4.60
C LYS A 40 -7.52 -1.99 5.38
N SER A 41 -6.39 -1.36 5.64
CA SER A 41 -6.33 -0.04 6.28
C SER A 41 -6.40 1.12 5.27
N ASN A 42 -6.72 0.85 3.99
CA ASN A 42 -6.81 1.84 2.91
C ASN A 42 -5.54 2.71 2.74
N LYS A 43 -4.38 2.18 3.14
CA LYS A 43 -3.08 2.84 2.97
C LYS A 43 -2.46 2.57 1.60
N VAL A 44 -2.77 1.41 1.04
CA VAL A 44 -2.21 0.93 -0.23
C VAL A 44 -3.34 0.40 -1.11
N MET A 45 -3.25 0.68 -2.41
CA MET A 45 -4.10 0.08 -3.43
C MET A 45 -3.27 -0.83 -4.32
N ARG A 46 -3.81 -2.00 -4.66
CA ARG A 46 -3.19 -2.92 -5.61
C ARG A 46 -4.00 -2.97 -6.89
N ASP A 47 -3.32 -2.83 -8.02
CA ASP A 47 -3.94 -3.07 -9.32
C ASP A 47 -3.94 -4.57 -9.65
N LYS A 48 -4.86 -5.00 -10.53
CA LYS A 48 -4.96 -6.40 -11.00
C LYS A 48 -3.68 -6.89 -11.67
N THR A 49 -2.84 -5.98 -12.17
CA THR A 49 -1.53 -6.28 -12.77
C THR A 49 -0.41 -6.49 -11.74
N GLY A 50 -0.67 -6.25 -10.45
CA GLY A 50 0.31 -6.38 -9.37
C GLY A 50 1.10 -5.10 -9.07
N ALA A 51 0.71 -3.96 -9.65
CA ALA A 51 1.20 -2.65 -9.24
C ALA A 51 0.67 -2.30 -7.84
N ILE A 52 1.51 -1.66 -7.03
CA ILE A 52 1.25 -1.30 -5.64
C ILE A 52 1.36 0.22 -5.55
N LEU A 53 0.26 0.88 -5.24
CA LEU A 53 0.18 2.34 -5.12
C LEU A 53 -0.02 2.71 -3.64
N TRP A 54 0.82 3.60 -3.13
CA TRP A 54 0.63 4.18 -1.81
C TRP A 54 -0.41 5.30 -1.92
N ILE A 55 -1.61 5.03 -1.41
CA ILE A 55 -2.75 5.96 -1.45
C ILE A 55 -2.99 6.65 -0.10
N PHE A 56 -2.24 6.26 0.94
CA PHE A 56 -2.35 6.87 2.24
C PHE A 56 -1.90 8.32 2.16
N ALA A 57 -2.88 9.20 2.25
CA ALA A 57 -2.66 10.60 2.33
C ALA A 57 -2.87 11.05 3.76
N ASP A 58 -1.80 10.97 4.56
CA ASP A 58 -1.76 11.64 5.87
C ASP A 58 -2.08 13.15 5.73
N ASP A 59 -1.82 13.75 4.56
CA ASP A 59 -1.99 15.18 4.28
C ASP A 59 -3.07 15.56 3.25
N ASN A 60 -3.87 14.62 2.72
CA ASN A 60 -4.91 14.99 1.72
C ASN A 60 -6.32 14.97 2.32
N PRO A 61 -6.84 16.13 2.78
CA PRO A 61 -8.15 16.22 3.43
C PRO A 61 -9.31 15.80 2.52
N LYS A 62 -9.15 15.82 1.19
CA LYS A 62 -10.19 15.34 0.25
C LYS A 62 -10.35 13.83 0.30
N LEU A 63 -9.26 13.07 0.39
CA LEU A 63 -9.30 11.60 0.42
C LEU A 63 -9.89 11.10 1.73
N MET A 64 -9.53 11.72 2.87
CA MET A 64 -10.16 11.44 4.16
C MET A 64 -11.67 11.72 4.15
N LYS A 65 -12.12 12.80 3.49
CA LYS A 65 -13.54 13.09 3.30
C LYS A 65 -14.22 12.01 2.48
N LEU A 66 -13.66 11.63 1.34
CA LEU A 66 -14.23 10.61 0.47
C LEU A 66 -14.30 9.25 1.14
N HIS A 67 -13.29 8.87 1.93
CA HIS A 67 -13.32 7.63 2.72
C HIS A 67 -14.40 7.64 3.79
N LYS A 68 -14.62 8.76 4.49
CA LYS A 68 -15.73 8.90 5.45
C LYS A 68 -17.11 8.81 4.80
N ILE A 69 -17.21 9.14 3.51
CA ILE A 69 -18.47 9.17 2.77
C ILE A 69 -18.70 7.88 1.97
N SER A 70 -17.66 7.07 1.74
CA SER A 70 -17.80 5.83 0.97
C SER A 70 -18.55 4.77 1.77
N THR A 71 -19.64 4.26 1.21
CA THR A 71 -20.38 3.11 1.74
C THR A 71 -19.69 1.81 1.34
N GLU A 72 -19.50 0.89 2.29
CA GLU A 72 -19.04 -0.47 1.98
C GLU A 72 -20.12 -1.20 1.17
N LEU A 73 -19.76 -1.60 -0.06
CA LEU A 73 -20.60 -2.47 -0.86
C LEU A 73 -20.58 -3.87 -0.22
N LYS A 74 -21.73 -4.27 0.32
CA LYS A 74 -22.00 -5.61 0.86
C LYS A 74 -22.12 -6.65 -0.25
#